data_AF-A0A6J3CG12-F1
#
_entry.id   AF-A0A6J3CG12-F1
#
_cell.length_a   1.000
_cell.length_b   1.000
_cell.length_c   1.000
_cell.angle_alpha   90.00
_cell.angle_beta   90.00
_cell.angle_gamma   90.00
#
_symmetry.space_group_name_H-M   'P 1'
#
loop_
_entity.id
_entity.type
_entity.pdbx_description
1 polymer ?
#
loop_
_entity_poly.entity_id
_entity_poly.type
_entity_poly.pdbx_seq_one_letter_code
_entity_poly.pdbx_strand_id
1 'polypeptide(L)'
;MNDTRHQSLFFVSLPDLQKLCATTITLSSQLPESETRSTQIKTCRQLLFLYQDILSAPVIGTLNQISAVMAIPFYKSGICQAYIERQGATLEEPQRVSPTILQSCLSYTLTARLAPMWNKAGHLLVQGKDFLSRTGKQNAVVLDLNVSETQLCISVEACSIRLPPPELEDFDISANAIKLFASNENTVIHRHSILTNWCYVLPSMKMGQIINISHVIPPESPFRSYEEFQMHWKNLYGYILPEDLEERKIYLSVYFKPIGERFFTYPLSCIRSQPVQYFARMDSESVLNSFISDLKCKFSHLCGFPVKMTSKALYATQELSRAPT
;
A
#
# COMPACT_ATOMS: atom_id res chain seq x y z
N MET A 1 26.29 12.06 9.57
CA MET A 1 27.09 11.09 8.79
C MET A 1 26.18 10.53 7.73
N ASN A 2 26.42 10.91 6.47
CA ASN A 2 25.70 10.37 5.31
C ASN A 2 26.26 8.99 5.00
N ASP A 3 25.73 7.95 5.64
CA ASP A 3 25.88 6.60 5.09
C ASP A 3 25.13 6.60 3.76
N THR A 4 25.89 6.58 2.66
CA THR A 4 25.36 6.36 1.31
C THR A 4 24.70 5.01 1.29
N ARG A 5 23.37 4.99 1.47
CA ARG A 5 22.58 3.77 1.40
C ARG A 5 22.71 3.19 0.00
N HIS A 6 23.08 1.91 -0.08
CA HIS A 6 23.37 1.26 -1.34
C HIS A 6 22.07 0.98 -2.10
N GLN A 7 21.89 1.62 -3.24
CA GLN A 7 20.75 1.41 -4.12
C GLN A 7 21.10 0.41 -5.22
N SER A 8 20.23 -0.58 -5.41
CA SER A 8 20.37 -1.57 -6.48
C SER A 8 19.37 -1.29 -7.58
N LEU A 9 19.84 -1.24 -8.83
CA LEU A 9 19.02 -0.95 -10.00
C LEU A 9 18.67 -2.23 -10.76
N PHE A 10 17.41 -2.32 -11.16
CA PHE A 10 16.88 -3.37 -12.01
C PHE A 10 16.12 -2.76 -13.18
N PHE A 11 16.20 -3.41 -14.33
CA PHE A 11 15.61 -2.95 -15.56
C PHE A 11 14.66 -4.01 -16.11
N VAL A 12 13.54 -3.57 -16.64
CA VAL A 12 12.53 -4.41 -17.29
C VAL A 12 12.20 -3.81 -18.65
N SER A 13 12.33 -4.60 -19.70
CA SER A 13 11.85 -4.19 -21.03
C SER A 13 10.33 -4.12 -21.03
N LEU A 14 9.77 -3.01 -21.49
CA LEU A 14 8.34 -2.81 -21.60
C LEU A 14 7.81 -3.40 -22.91
N PRO A 15 6.55 -3.87 -22.95
CA PRO A 15 5.89 -4.15 -24.21
C PRO A 15 5.78 -2.86 -25.03
N ASP A 16 5.69 -3.02 -26.35
CA ASP A 16 5.38 -1.93 -27.26
C ASP A 16 4.10 -1.21 -26.82
N LEU A 17 4.23 0.06 -26.43
CA LEU A 17 3.12 0.86 -25.93
C LEU A 17 2.00 1.02 -26.96
N GLN A 18 2.28 0.83 -28.26
CA GLN A 18 1.25 0.82 -29.31
C GLN A 18 0.32 -0.40 -29.24
N LYS A 19 0.69 -1.44 -28.49
CA LYS A 19 -0.14 -2.62 -28.23
C LYS A 19 -1.02 -2.47 -26.99
N LEU A 20 -0.85 -1.35 -26.27
CA LEU A 20 -1.58 -1.03 -25.06
C LEU A 20 -2.51 0.17 -25.29
N CYS A 21 -3.57 0.27 -24.49
CA CYS A 21 -4.36 1.49 -24.37
C CYS A 21 -4.49 1.88 -22.90
N ALA A 22 -4.66 3.18 -22.66
CA ALA A 22 -5.03 3.73 -21.37
C ALA A 22 -6.48 4.20 -21.41
N THR A 23 -7.18 4.13 -20.29
CA THR A 23 -8.54 4.65 -20.14
C THR A 23 -8.74 5.11 -18.71
N THR A 24 -9.68 6.02 -18.51
CA THR A 24 -10.11 6.49 -17.19
C THR A 24 -11.45 5.85 -16.87
N ILE A 25 -11.53 5.25 -15.69
CA ILE A 25 -12.77 4.78 -15.10
C ILE A 25 -13.24 5.85 -14.11
N THR A 26 -14.48 6.30 -14.23
CA THR A 26 -15.09 7.24 -13.29
C THR A 26 -16.18 6.53 -12.49
N LEU A 27 -16.00 6.47 -11.17
CA LEU A 27 -16.95 5.88 -10.24
C LEU A 27 -18.10 6.86 -9.97
N SER A 28 -19.32 6.33 -9.84
CA SER A 28 -20.50 7.11 -9.48
C SER A 28 -20.30 7.88 -8.18
N SER A 29 -20.68 9.16 -8.18
CA SER A 29 -20.44 10.11 -7.09
C SER A 29 -21.50 10.09 -5.99
N GLN A 30 -22.35 9.06 -5.92
CA GLN A 30 -23.47 9.02 -4.97
C GLN A 30 -23.06 8.67 -3.53
N LEU A 31 -21.78 8.33 -3.30
CA LEU A 31 -21.29 7.93 -1.98
C LEU A 31 -20.59 9.10 -1.24
N PRO A 32 -20.61 9.11 0.10
CA PRO A 32 -19.78 10.01 0.91
C PRO A 32 -18.29 9.88 0.54
N GLU A 33 -17.52 10.97 0.57
CA GLU A 33 -16.12 11.01 0.10
C GLU A 33 -15.22 9.89 0.63
N SER A 34 -15.35 9.52 1.91
CA SER A 34 -14.57 8.44 2.54
C SER A 34 -14.86 7.07 1.92
N GLU A 35 -16.11 6.85 1.56
CA GLU A 35 -16.58 5.62 0.94
C GLU A 35 -16.16 5.62 -0.53
N THR A 36 -16.27 6.76 -1.21
CA THR A 36 -15.80 6.94 -2.59
C THR A 36 -14.32 6.59 -2.71
N ARG A 37 -13.45 7.11 -1.82
CA ARG A 37 -12.02 6.76 -1.82
C ARG A 37 -11.76 5.28 -1.52
N SER A 38 -12.49 4.71 -0.57
CA SER A 38 -12.35 3.29 -0.23
C SER A 38 -12.79 2.40 -1.40
N THR A 39 -13.89 2.75 -2.06
CA THR A 39 -14.40 2.08 -3.27
C THR A 39 -13.39 2.20 -4.40
N GLN A 40 -12.81 3.38 -4.64
CA GLN A 40 -11.77 3.59 -5.64
C GLN A 40 -10.58 2.63 -5.48
N ILE A 41 -10.02 2.55 -4.27
CA ILE A 41 -8.88 1.66 -4.00
C ILE A 41 -9.31 0.18 -4.12
N LYS A 42 -10.49 -0.19 -3.62
CA LYS A 42 -11.04 -1.55 -3.74
C LYS A 42 -11.20 -1.95 -5.21
N THR A 43 -11.82 -1.11 -6.04
CA THR A 43 -12.02 -1.37 -7.46
C THR A 43 -10.69 -1.46 -8.20
N CYS A 44 -9.73 -0.57 -7.91
CA CYS A 44 -8.37 -0.69 -8.46
C CYS A 44 -7.79 -2.07 -8.17
N ARG A 45 -7.81 -2.47 -6.88
CA ARG A 45 -7.23 -3.74 -6.45
C ARG A 45 -7.97 -4.93 -7.07
N GLN A 46 -9.30 -4.92 -7.10
CA GLN A 46 -10.09 -5.99 -7.72
C GLN A 46 -9.74 -6.19 -9.19
N LEU A 47 -9.65 -5.11 -9.99
CA LEU A 47 -9.23 -5.21 -11.40
C LEU A 47 -7.90 -5.95 -11.55
N LEU A 48 -6.91 -5.63 -10.71
CA LEU A 48 -5.56 -6.24 -10.77
C LEU A 48 -5.54 -7.73 -10.46
N PHE A 49 -6.44 -8.20 -9.59
CA PHE A 49 -6.50 -9.60 -9.16
C PHE A 49 -7.49 -10.44 -9.97
N LEU A 50 -8.46 -9.79 -10.63
CA LEU A 50 -9.39 -10.46 -11.55
C LEU A 50 -8.79 -10.66 -12.94
N TYR A 51 -7.99 -9.70 -13.42
CA TYR A 51 -7.48 -9.71 -14.78
C TYR A 51 -5.96 -9.48 -14.81
N GLN A 52 -5.22 -10.41 -15.42
CA GLN A 52 -3.76 -10.29 -15.56
C GLN A 52 -3.37 -9.24 -16.62
N ASP A 53 -4.29 -8.95 -17.54
CA ASP A 53 -4.11 -8.05 -18.69
C ASP A 53 -4.30 -6.56 -18.36
N ILE A 54 -4.64 -6.22 -17.11
CA ILE A 54 -4.89 -4.86 -16.66
C ILE A 54 -3.90 -4.43 -15.58
N LEU A 55 -3.47 -3.17 -15.68
CA LEU A 55 -2.88 -2.39 -14.61
C LEU A 55 -3.86 -1.29 -14.24
N SER A 56 -3.91 -0.91 -12.98
CA SER A 56 -4.79 0.15 -12.50
C SER A 56 -4.10 0.97 -11.42
N ALA A 57 -4.52 2.22 -11.26
CA ALA A 57 -4.16 3.06 -10.14
C ALA A 57 -5.25 4.12 -9.89
N PRO A 58 -5.47 4.51 -8.62
CA PRO A 58 -6.28 5.69 -8.33
C PRO A 58 -5.59 6.92 -8.92
N VAL A 59 -6.37 7.78 -9.59
CA VAL A 59 -5.85 9.04 -10.14
C VAL A 59 -5.52 9.99 -8.98
N ILE A 60 -4.31 10.56 -8.99
CA ILE A 60 -3.86 11.46 -7.93
C ILE A 60 -4.70 12.75 -7.97
N GLY A 61 -5.18 13.18 -6.80
CA GLY A 61 -5.95 14.41 -6.66
C GLY A 61 -7.45 14.25 -6.91
N THR A 62 -7.93 13.09 -7.33
CA THR A 62 -9.36 12.81 -7.50
C THR A 62 -9.81 11.68 -6.57
N LEU A 63 -11.09 11.72 -6.17
CA LEU A 63 -11.67 10.73 -5.24
C LEU A 63 -12.34 9.56 -5.96
N ASN A 64 -12.73 9.73 -7.22
CA ASN A 64 -13.58 8.78 -7.94
C ASN A 64 -13.02 8.31 -9.29
N GLN A 65 -11.80 8.73 -9.70
CA GLN A 65 -11.24 8.30 -10.99
C GLN A 65 -10.12 7.27 -10.82
N ILE A 66 -10.08 6.30 -11.72
CA ILE A 66 -9.06 5.25 -11.78
C ILE A 66 -8.46 5.28 -13.18
N SER A 67 -7.13 5.36 -13.27
CA SER A 67 -6.44 5.09 -14.53
C SER A 67 -6.29 3.59 -14.70
N ALA A 68 -6.59 3.09 -15.89
CA ALA A 68 -6.34 1.70 -16.27
C ALA A 68 -5.48 1.65 -17.53
N VAL A 69 -4.52 0.73 -17.56
CA VAL A 69 -3.72 0.39 -18.74
C VAL A 69 -3.92 -1.08 -19.05
N MET A 70 -4.23 -1.42 -20.29
CA MET A 70 -4.48 -2.80 -20.69
C MET A 70 -4.04 -3.08 -22.13
N ALA A 71 -3.93 -4.36 -22.47
CA ALA A 71 -3.69 -4.76 -23.85
C ALA A 71 -4.90 -4.41 -24.73
N ILE A 72 -4.66 -3.92 -25.96
CA ILE A 72 -5.74 -3.59 -26.91
C ILE A 72 -6.68 -4.78 -27.18
N PRO A 73 -6.19 -6.04 -27.35
CA PRO A 73 -7.08 -7.19 -27.49
C PRO A 73 -8.01 -7.39 -26.28
N PHE A 74 -7.50 -7.18 -25.06
CA PHE A 74 -8.30 -7.28 -23.84
C PHE A 74 -9.36 -6.18 -23.77
N TYR A 75 -9.01 -4.93 -24.09
CA TYR A 75 -9.97 -3.84 -24.19
C TYR A 75 -11.09 -4.15 -25.20
N LYS A 76 -10.74 -4.68 -26.38
CA LYS A 76 -11.70 -5.02 -27.44
C LYS A 76 -12.61 -6.19 -27.10
N SER A 77 -12.26 -7.00 -26.10
CA SER A 77 -13.10 -8.13 -25.65
C SER A 77 -14.40 -7.70 -24.96
N GLY A 78 -14.49 -6.45 -24.47
CA GLY A 78 -15.65 -5.96 -23.73
C GLY A 78 -15.70 -6.41 -22.26
N ILE A 79 -14.78 -7.28 -21.81
CA ILE A 79 -14.80 -7.84 -20.44
C ILE A 79 -14.65 -6.73 -19.39
N CYS A 80 -13.71 -5.80 -19.60
CA CYS A 80 -13.48 -4.70 -18.67
C CYS A 80 -14.70 -3.77 -18.61
N GLN A 81 -15.26 -3.41 -19.77
CA GLN A 81 -16.43 -2.56 -19.91
C GLN A 81 -17.62 -3.16 -19.15
N ALA A 82 -17.93 -4.42 -19.41
CA ALA A 82 -19.02 -5.13 -18.73
C ALA A 82 -18.81 -5.20 -17.21
N TYR A 83 -17.56 -5.36 -16.75
CA TYR A 83 -17.26 -5.32 -15.31
C TYR A 83 -17.50 -3.92 -14.73
N ILE A 84 -17.01 -2.87 -15.38
CA ILE A 84 -17.15 -1.47 -14.92
C ILE A 84 -18.62 -1.01 -14.91
N GLU A 85 -19.38 -1.35 -15.95
CA GLU A 85 -20.82 -1.08 -16.02
C GLU A 85 -21.59 -1.76 -14.89
N ARG A 86 -21.25 -3.03 -14.56
CA ARG A 86 -21.84 -3.75 -13.42
C ARG A 86 -21.55 -3.09 -12.07
N GLN A 87 -20.44 -2.35 -11.96
CA GLN A 87 -20.10 -1.58 -10.77
C GLN A 87 -20.76 -0.18 -10.75
N GLY A 88 -21.61 0.14 -11.74
CA GLY A 88 -22.24 1.46 -11.85
C GLY A 88 -21.25 2.59 -12.14
N ALA A 89 -20.11 2.26 -12.75
CA ALA A 89 -19.07 3.21 -13.13
C ALA A 89 -19.04 3.38 -14.65
N THR A 90 -18.41 4.47 -15.12
CA THR A 90 -18.25 4.76 -16.55
C THR A 90 -16.80 4.58 -16.98
N LEU A 91 -16.61 4.17 -18.23
CA LEU A 91 -15.31 4.02 -18.87
C LEU A 91 -15.18 5.08 -19.97
N GLU A 92 -14.13 5.89 -19.92
CA GLU A 92 -13.82 6.87 -20.96
C GLU A 92 -13.21 6.20 -22.20
N GLU A 93 -13.22 6.91 -23.32
CA GLU A 93 -12.62 6.45 -24.57
C GLU A 93 -11.12 6.12 -24.39
N PRO A 94 -10.62 5.09 -25.09
CA PRO A 94 -9.24 4.67 -24.96
C PRO A 94 -8.30 5.71 -25.57
N GLN A 95 -7.24 6.04 -24.84
CA GLN A 95 -6.18 6.94 -25.25
C GLN A 95 -4.83 6.22 -25.33
N ARG A 96 -3.85 6.87 -25.97
CA ARG A 96 -2.48 6.37 -26.05
C ARG A 96 -1.85 6.32 -24.66
N VAL A 97 -1.13 5.24 -24.37
CA VAL A 97 -0.40 5.09 -23.10
C VAL A 97 0.76 6.07 -23.06
N SER A 98 0.80 6.91 -22.02
CA SER A 98 1.96 7.73 -21.69
C SER A 98 2.82 7.08 -20.60
N PRO A 99 4.13 7.36 -20.55
CA PRO A 99 5.00 6.88 -19.47
C PRO A 99 4.50 7.24 -18.07
N THR A 100 3.90 8.43 -17.89
CA THR A 100 3.36 8.89 -16.60
C THR A 100 2.19 8.05 -16.11
N ILE A 101 1.23 7.74 -17.00
CA ILE A 101 0.08 6.88 -16.65
C ILE A 101 0.59 5.48 -16.33
N LEU A 102 1.48 4.95 -17.16
CA LEU A 102 2.05 3.62 -16.97
C LEU A 102 2.84 3.51 -15.65
N GLN A 103 3.66 4.50 -15.30
CA GLN A 103 4.39 4.55 -14.04
C GLN A 103 3.46 4.53 -12.83
N SER A 104 2.39 5.33 -12.86
CA SER A 104 1.41 5.38 -11.78
C SER A 104 0.72 4.04 -11.59
N CYS A 105 0.24 3.43 -12.68
CA CYS A 105 -0.39 2.11 -12.67
C CYS A 105 0.59 1.01 -12.21
N LEU A 106 1.84 1.04 -12.65
CA LEU A 106 2.88 0.08 -12.23
C LEU A 106 3.22 0.21 -10.74
N SER A 107 3.40 1.44 -10.25
CA SER A 107 3.70 1.70 -8.84
C SER A 107 2.63 1.13 -7.90
N TYR A 108 1.37 1.39 -8.23
CA TYR A 108 0.25 0.84 -7.47
C TYR A 108 0.16 -0.68 -7.62
N THR A 109 0.28 -1.20 -8.86
CA THR A 109 0.16 -2.63 -9.14
C THR A 109 1.21 -3.45 -8.41
N LEU A 110 2.48 -3.01 -8.43
CA LEU A 110 3.57 -3.70 -7.75
C LEU A 110 3.32 -3.77 -6.24
N THR A 111 2.98 -2.63 -5.64
CA THR A 111 2.62 -2.56 -4.21
C THR A 111 1.46 -3.53 -3.90
N ALA A 112 0.43 -3.54 -4.74
CA ALA A 112 -0.75 -4.37 -4.52
C ALA A 112 -0.44 -5.88 -4.63
N ARG A 113 0.32 -6.30 -5.65
CA ARG A 113 0.66 -7.71 -5.93
C ARG A 113 1.70 -8.29 -4.97
N LEU A 114 2.55 -7.44 -4.39
CA LEU A 114 3.57 -7.87 -3.43
C LEU A 114 3.00 -8.12 -2.03
N ALA A 115 1.90 -7.46 -1.65
CA ALA A 115 1.19 -7.77 -0.41
C ALA A 115 0.55 -9.17 -0.48
N PRO A 116 0.62 -10.00 0.59
CA PRO A 116 1.08 -9.65 1.95
C PRO A 116 2.57 -9.95 2.22
N MET A 117 3.37 -10.33 1.22
CA MET A 117 4.79 -10.64 1.43
C MET A 117 5.62 -9.38 1.69
N TRP A 118 5.24 -8.28 1.05
CA TRP A 118 5.80 -6.96 1.27
C TRP A 118 4.68 -5.92 1.37
N ASN A 119 4.60 -5.24 2.51
CA ASN A 119 3.45 -4.44 2.92
C ASN A 119 3.81 -2.95 3.04
N LYS A 120 2.97 -2.09 2.47
CA LYS A 120 3.24 -0.65 2.41
C LYS A 120 3.14 0.03 3.78
N ALA A 121 4.24 0.50 4.36
CA ALA A 121 4.23 1.39 5.52
C ALA A 121 4.88 2.73 5.17
N GLY A 122 4.08 3.73 4.86
CA GLY A 122 4.54 5.01 4.33
C GLY A 122 5.11 4.84 2.93
N HIS A 123 6.41 5.13 2.78
CA HIS A 123 7.18 4.93 1.54
C HIS A 123 7.90 3.56 1.50
N LEU A 124 7.81 2.78 2.57
CA LEU A 124 8.50 1.48 2.69
C LEU A 124 7.59 0.34 2.28
N LEU A 125 8.19 -0.75 1.83
CA LEU A 125 7.57 -2.07 1.78
C LEU A 125 8.21 -2.96 2.85
N VAL A 126 7.47 -3.34 3.89
CA VAL A 126 7.92 -4.13 5.04
C VAL A 126 7.65 -5.61 4.79
N GLN A 127 8.67 -6.44 4.99
CA GLN A 127 8.60 -7.87 4.72
C GLN A 127 7.76 -8.63 5.76
N GLY A 128 6.93 -9.55 5.28
CA GLY A 128 6.23 -10.54 6.09
C GLY A 128 4.75 -10.26 6.27
N LYS A 129 3.93 -11.31 6.18
CA LYS A 129 2.47 -11.24 6.36
C LYS A 129 2.05 -10.82 7.79
N ASP A 130 2.92 -11.06 8.75
CA ASP A 130 2.78 -10.86 10.19
C ASP A 130 3.45 -9.57 10.70
N PHE A 131 3.92 -8.70 9.80
CA PHE A 131 4.69 -7.48 10.15
C PHE A 131 3.96 -6.55 11.15
N LEU A 132 2.63 -6.63 11.22
CA LEU A 132 1.80 -5.82 12.13
C LEU A 132 2.08 -6.12 13.61
N SER A 133 2.45 -7.36 13.94
CA SER A 133 2.61 -7.84 15.32
C SER A 133 4.07 -7.91 15.77
N ARG A 134 5.03 -7.59 14.89
CA ARG A 134 6.46 -7.72 15.18
C ARG A 134 6.99 -6.52 15.95
N THR A 135 7.64 -6.77 17.10
CA THR A 135 8.25 -5.74 17.96
C THR A 135 9.74 -5.50 17.68
N GLY A 136 10.41 -6.50 17.09
CA GLY A 136 11.83 -6.49 16.77
C GLY A 136 12.18 -5.79 15.45
N LYS A 137 13.44 -5.94 15.03
CA LYS A 137 13.92 -5.46 13.73
C LYS A 137 13.24 -6.24 12.60
N GLN A 138 12.86 -5.54 11.55
CA GLN A 138 12.19 -6.07 10.37
C GLN A 138 12.94 -5.65 9.11
N ASN A 139 12.84 -6.51 8.10
CA ASN A 139 13.33 -6.23 6.76
C ASN A 139 12.35 -5.32 6.04
N ALA A 140 12.84 -4.30 5.37
CA ALA A 140 12.04 -3.46 4.50
C ALA A 140 12.85 -3.03 3.28
N VAL A 141 12.15 -2.55 2.27
CA VAL A 141 12.77 -1.90 1.11
C VAL A 141 12.12 -0.55 0.83
N VAL A 142 12.88 0.39 0.30
CA VAL A 142 12.37 1.55 -0.43
C VAL A 142 12.40 1.21 -1.91
N LEU A 143 11.32 1.52 -2.61
CA LEU A 143 11.14 1.22 -4.03
C LEU A 143 10.84 2.52 -4.79
N ASP A 144 11.71 2.85 -5.74
CA ASP A 144 11.48 3.94 -6.69
C ASP A 144 11.39 3.39 -8.11
N LEU A 145 10.43 3.92 -8.89
CA LEU A 145 10.17 3.47 -10.26
C LEU A 145 10.31 4.65 -11.21
N ASN A 146 10.97 4.41 -12.33
CA ASN A 146 11.05 5.34 -13.44
C ASN A 146 10.71 4.62 -14.75
N VAL A 147 9.74 5.13 -15.50
CA VAL A 147 9.25 4.53 -16.75
C VAL A 147 9.61 5.44 -17.92
N SER A 148 10.24 4.86 -18.93
CA SER A 148 10.37 5.45 -20.27
C SER A 148 9.41 4.75 -21.25
N GLU A 149 9.48 5.09 -22.53
CA GLU A 149 8.70 4.40 -23.57
C GLU A 149 9.08 2.93 -23.77
N THR A 150 10.30 2.53 -23.40
CA THR A 150 10.85 1.21 -23.72
C THR A 150 11.28 0.40 -22.51
N GLN A 151 11.49 1.04 -21.36
CA GLN A 151 12.00 0.38 -20.17
C GLN A 151 11.40 0.93 -18.88
N LEU A 152 11.27 0.04 -17.90
CA LEU A 152 11.04 0.35 -16.50
C LEU A 152 12.37 0.17 -15.75
N CYS A 153 12.80 1.22 -15.07
CA CYS A 153 13.90 1.19 -14.10
C CYS A 153 13.31 1.12 -12.68
N ILE A 154 13.83 0.21 -11.89
CA ILE A 154 13.43 -0.08 -10.51
C ILE A 154 14.65 0.12 -9.63
N SER A 155 14.62 1.12 -8.75
CA SER A 155 15.61 1.28 -7.69
C SER A 155 15.10 0.67 -6.41
N VAL A 156 15.94 -0.15 -5.78
CA VAL A 156 15.63 -0.82 -4.52
C VAL A 156 16.72 -0.53 -3.49
N GLU A 157 16.30 0.00 -2.35
CA GLU A 157 17.15 0.21 -1.19
C GLU A 157 16.69 -0.72 -0.06
N ALA A 158 17.54 -1.67 0.34
CA ALA A 158 17.24 -2.54 1.48
C ALA A 158 17.53 -1.82 2.80
N CYS A 159 16.60 -1.90 3.75
CA CYS A 159 16.72 -1.26 5.06
C CYS A 159 16.29 -2.19 6.20
N SER A 160 16.83 -1.92 7.39
CA SER A 160 16.36 -2.51 8.64
C SER A 160 15.54 -1.49 9.40
N ILE A 161 14.33 -1.86 9.78
CA ILE A 161 13.44 -0.96 10.52
C ILE A 161 12.93 -1.59 11.82
N ARG A 162 12.44 -0.78 12.75
CA ARG A 162 11.47 -1.20 13.78
C ARG A 162 10.19 -0.38 13.61
N LEU A 163 9.07 -1.08 13.69
CA LEU A 163 7.73 -0.50 13.61
C LEU A 163 6.76 -1.29 14.51
N PRO A 164 7.03 -1.34 15.83
CA PRO A 164 6.28 -2.18 16.76
C PRO A 164 4.83 -1.70 16.89
N PRO A 165 3.85 -2.62 17.07
CA PRO A 165 2.53 -2.20 17.54
C PRO A 165 2.66 -1.51 18.91
N PRO A 166 1.86 -0.48 19.19
CA PRO A 166 1.94 0.26 20.44
C PRO A 166 1.31 -0.51 21.60
N GLU A 167 1.81 -0.23 22.79
CA GLU A 167 1.14 -0.58 24.06
C GLU A 167 0.36 0.63 24.58
N LEU A 168 -0.54 0.46 25.55
CA LEU A 168 -1.33 1.59 26.07
C LEU A 168 -0.45 2.57 26.85
N GLU A 169 0.61 2.06 27.46
CA GLU A 169 1.66 2.77 28.18
C GLU A 169 2.40 3.76 27.27
N ASP A 170 2.53 3.48 25.97
CA ASP A 170 3.18 4.37 25.00
C ASP A 170 2.45 5.72 24.85
N PHE A 171 1.18 5.80 25.26
CA PHE A 171 0.37 7.01 25.18
C PHE A 171 0.35 7.81 26.49
N ASP A 172 1.24 7.48 27.43
CA ASP A 172 1.37 8.11 28.74
C ASP A 172 0.05 8.11 29.55
N ILE A 173 -0.69 7.00 29.46
CA ILE A 173 -1.92 6.77 30.22
C ILE A 173 -1.55 6.24 31.60
N SER A 174 -2.19 6.75 32.66
CA SER A 174 -1.89 6.29 34.02
C SER A 174 -2.17 4.78 34.20
N ALA A 175 -1.31 4.09 34.97
CA ALA A 175 -1.47 2.66 35.24
C ALA A 175 -2.84 2.32 35.87
N ASN A 176 -3.44 3.23 36.65
CA ASN A 176 -4.78 3.04 37.21
C ASN A 176 -5.86 3.07 36.13
N ALA A 177 -5.77 3.97 35.16
CA ALA A 177 -6.70 4.02 34.03
C ALA A 177 -6.56 2.78 33.14
N ILE A 178 -5.33 2.30 32.88
CA ILE A 178 -5.09 1.05 32.14
C ILE A 178 -5.69 -0.15 32.88
N LYS A 179 -5.50 -0.25 34.20
CA LYS A 179 -6.10 -1.32 35.01
C LYS A 179 -7.63 -1.31 34.98
N LEU A 180 -8.23 -0.13 35.09
CA LEU A 180 -9.68 0.03 34.99
C LEU A 180 -10.19 -0.39 33.61
N PHE A 181 -9.51 0.05 32.55
CA PHE A 181 -9.81 -0.34 31.16
C PHE A 181 -9.75 -1.85 30.97
N ALA A 182 -8.66 -2.50 31.41
CA ALA A 182 -8.50 -3.94 31.34
C ALA A 182 -9.52 -4.72 32.19
N SER A 183 -10.12 -4.12 33.22
CA SER A 183 -11.09 -4.80 34.09
C SER A 183 -12.54 -4.77 33.59
N ASN A 184 -12.86 -3.85 32.67
CA ASN A 184 -14.24 -3.63 32.23
C ASN A 184 -14.29 -3.19 30.77
N GLU A 185 -14.90 -4.04 29.92
CA GLU A 185 -15.01 -3.86 28.47
C GLU A 185 -15.77 -2.59 28.05
N ASN A 186 -16.63 -2.04 28.92
CA ASN A 186 -17.35 -0.81 28.62
C ASN A 186 -16.56 0.46 28.98
N THR A 187 -15.38 0.32 29.58
CA THR A 187 -14.53 1.45 29.94
C THR A 187 -13.96 2.09 28.67
N VAL A 188 -14.01 3.41 28.62
CA VAL A 188 -13.42 4.20 27.53
C VAL A 188 -12.34 5.10 28.12
N ILE A 189 -11.13 5.05 27.55
CA ILE A 189 -10.08 6.00 27.89
C ILE A 189 -10.31 7.24 27.02
N HIS A 190 -10.74 8.32 27.64
CA HIS A 190 -11.02 9.59 26.97
C HIS A 190 -9.75 10.44 26.78
N ARG A 191 -9.78 11.35 25.80
CA ARG A 191 -8.68 12.24 25.41
C ARG A 191 -7.90 12.88 26.56
N HIS A 192 -8.56 13.31 27.63
CA HIS A 192 -7.90 13.98 28.77
C HIS A 192 -6.98 13.06 29.56
N SER A 193 -7.16 11.74 29.45
CA SER A 193 -6.33 10.71 30.08
C SER A 193 -5.18 10.24 29.18
N ILE A 194 -5.10 10.74 27.94
CA ILE A 194 -4.11 10.35 26.92
C ILE A 194 -3.15 11.54 26.74
N LEU A 195 -2.03 11.53 27.49
CA LEU A 195 -1.10 12.66 27.47
C LEU A 195 -0.32 12.72 26.16
N THR A 196 0.13 11.57 25.66
CA THR A 196 0.73 11.44 24.33
C THR A 196 -0.32 10.93 23.35
N ASN A 197 -1.14 11.87 22.86
CA ASN A 197 -2.28 11.56 21.99
C ASN A 197 -1.96 11.52 20.49
N TRP A 198 -0.70 11.66 20.08
CA TRP A 198 -0.31 11.56 18.68
C TRP A 198 0.01 10.12 18.30
N CYS A 199 -0.41 9.71 17.11
CA CYS A 199 -0.11 8.40 16.57
C CYS A 199 0.07 8.43 15.05
N TYR A 200 0.58 7.34 14.48
CA TYR A 200 0.70 7.13 13.04
C TYR A 200 -0.20 5.99 12.58
N VAL A 201 -0.94 6.20 11.49
CA VAL A 201 -1.92 5.22 11.00
C VAL A 201 -1.46 4.57 9.69
N LEU A 202 -1.40 3.24 9.68
CA LEU A 202 -1.04 2.45 8.50
C LEU A 202 -2.13 2.53 7.40
N PRO A 203 -1.85 2.12 6.15
CA PRO A 203 -0.51 2.00 5.57
C PRO A 203 0.15 3.37 5.32
N SER A 204 -0.61 4.46 5.38
CA SER A 204 -0.13 5.79 4.96
C SER A 204 0.95 6.38 5.87
N MET A 205 1.04 5.90 7.12
CA MET A 205 1.85 6.47 8.19
C MET A 205 1.55 7.96 8.43
N LYS A 206 0.32 8.40 8.11
CA LYS A 206 -0.14 9.75 8.43
C LYS A 206 -0.30 9.90 9.93
N MET A 207 0.12 11.06 10.42
CA MET A 207 -0.03 11.42 11.82
C MET A 207 -1.47 11.86 12.11
N GLY A 208 -2.03 11.35 13.21
CA GLY A 208 -3.38 11.66 13.68
C GLY A 208 -3.42 11.75 15.20
N GLN A 209 -4.52 12.27 15.74
CA GLN A 209 -4.72 12.43 17.19
C GLN A 209 -5.72 11.40 17.70
N ILE A 210 -5.36 10.66 18.75
CA ILE A 210 -6.24 9.75 19.46
C ILE A 210 -7.21 10.57 20.30
N ILE A 211 -8.50 10.33 20.11
CA ILE A 211 -9.60 10.99 20.84
C ILE A 211 -10.13 10.10 21.95
N ASN A 212 -10.25 8.80 21.68
CA ASN A 212 -10.64 7.82 22.68
C ASN A 212 -10.08 6.44 22.34
N ILE A 213 -10.00 5.58 23.35
CA ILE A 213 -9.65 4.17 23.24
C ILE A 213 -10.75 3.34 23.90
N SER A 214 -11.27 2.34 23.20
CA SER A 214 -12.40 1.50 23.63
C SER A 214 -12.17 0.03 23.31
N HIS A 215 -12.85 -0.87 24.03
CA HIS A 215 -12.95 -2.28 23.63
C HIS A 215 -14.10 -2.54 22.65
N VAL A 216 -15.07 -1.63 22.59
CA VAL A 216 -16.26 -1.75 21.73
C VAL A 216 -16.10 -0.83 20.52
N ILE A 217 -16.48 -1.34 19.34
CA ILE A 217 -16.52 -0.55 18.11
C ILE A 217 -17.61 0.53 18.25
N PRO A 218 -17.29 1.83 18.10
CA PRO A 218 -18.28 2.88 18.28
C PRO A 218 -19.47 2.76 17.29
N PRO A 219 -20.70 3.10 17.68
CA PRO A 219 -21.89 3.00 16.81
C PRO A 219 -21.80 3.79 15.50
N GLU A 220 -21.04 4.89 15.49
CA GLU A 220 -20.76 5.73 14.33
C GLU A 220 -19.73 5.12 13.37
N SER A 221 -19.03 4.06 13.79
CA SER A 221 -18.13 3.31 12.92
C SER A 221 -18.92 2.69 11.76
N PRO A 222 -18.40 2.72 10.53
CA PRO A 222 -18.98 1.97 9.42
C PRO A 222 -18.81 0.46 9.59
N PHE A 223 -17.96 0.03 10.53
CA PHE A 223 -17.72 -1.38 10.83
C PHE A 223 -18.51 -1.82 12.05
N ARG A 224 -19.06 -3.03 12.00
CA ARG A 224 -19.84 -3.67 13.06
C ARG A 224 -19.12 -4.82 13.74
N SER A 225 -18.04 -5.32 13.14
CA SER A 225 -17.23 -6.40 13.68
C SER A 225 -15.76 -6.26 13.32
N TYR A 226 -14.91 -7.04 13.98
CA TYR A 226 -13.48 -7.07 13.66
C TYR A 226 -13.21 -7.73 12.32
N GLU A 227 -14.01 -8.72 11.95
CA GLU A 227 -13.93 -9.42 10.68
C GLU A 227 -14.16 -8.43 9.52
N GLU A 228 -15.04 -7.44 9.71
CA GLU A 228 -15.19 -6.34 8.75
C GLU A 228 -13.94 -5.47 8.63
N PHE A 229 -13.22 -5.19 9.73
CA PHE A 229 -11.90 -4.56 9.67
C PHE A 229 -10.89 -5.43 8.92
N GLN A 230 -10.82 -6.73 9.22
CA GLN A 230 -9.92 -7.66 8.54
C GLN A 230 -10.18 -7.67 7.03
N MET A 231 -11.46 -7.79 6.62
CA MET A 231 -11.87 -7.74 5.22
C MET A 231 -11.54 -6.39 4.57
N HIS A 232 -11.84 -5.27 5.25
CA HIS A 232 -11.59 -3.93 4.74
C HIS A 232 -10.10 -3.72 4.41
N TRP A 233 -9.23 -4.02 5.37
CA TRP A 233 -7.78 -3.83 5.22
C TRP A 233 -7.14 -4.84 4.25
N LYS A 234 -7.62 -6.09 4.22
CA LYS A 234 -7.21 -7.07 3.21
C LYS A 234 -7.59 -6.61 1.79
N ASN A 235 -8.82 -6.12 1.63
CA ASN A 235 -9.35 -5.71 0.33
C ASN A 235 -8.81 -4.36 -0.17
N LEU A 236 -8.33 -3.50 0.72
CA LEU A 236 -7.71 -2.22 0.33
C LEU A 236 -6.20 -2.32 0.16
N TYR A 237 -5.53 -2.96 1.12
CA TYR A 237 -4.09 -2.87 1.29
C TYR A 237 -3.38 -4.23 1.21
N GLY A 238 -4.13 -5.33 1.20
CA GLY A 238 -3.58 -6.68 1.26
C GLY A 238 -3.08 -7.08 2.66
N TYR A 239 -3.38 -6.27 3.68
CA TYR A 239 -2.94 -6.53 5.05
C TYR A 239 -3.66 -7.73 5.65
N ILE A 240 -2.92 -8.56 6.36
CA ILE A 240 -3.48 -9.63 7.18
C ILE A 240 -3.43 -9.17 8.63
N LEU A 241 -4.58 -8.70 9.13
CA LEU A 241 -4.70 -8.32 10.54
C LEU A 241 -4.62 -9.58 11.41
N PRO A 242 -3.99 -9.51 12.58
CA PRO A 242 -3.84 -10.65 13.47
C PRO A 242 -5.20 -11.23 13.86
N GLU A 243 -5.25 -12.56 13.99
CA GLU A 243 -6.39 -13.27 14.54
C GLU A 243 -6.54 -12.94 16.01
N ASP A 244 -7.78 -12.87 16.46
CA ASP A 244 -8.12 -12.53 17.83
C ASP A 244 -8.11 -13.80 18.69
N LEU A 245 -6.96 -14.08 19.31
CA LEU A 245 -6.83 -15.21 20.24
C LEU A 245 -7.10 -14.80 21.71
N GLU A 246 -7.15 -13.50 22.02
CA GLU A 246 -7.21 -12.98 23.40
C GLU A 246 -8.52 -12.26 23.76
N GLU A 247 -9.55 -12.32 22.91
CA GLU A 247 -10.93 -11.83 23.12
C GLU A 247 -11.10 -10.32 23.42
N ARG A 248 -10.02 -9.58 23.73
CA ARG A 248 -10.08 -8.16 24.13
C ARG A 248 -9.50 -7.25 23.06
N LYS A 249 -10.31 -6.97 22.05
CA LYS A 249 -9.98 -6.04 20.98
C LYS A 249 -9.85 -4.62 21.52
N ILE A 250 -8.88 -3.86 21.01
CA ILE A 250 -8.68 -2.45 21.36
C ILE A 250 -8.85 -1.62 20.08
N TYR A 251 -9.72 -0.63 20.16
CA TYR A 251 -10.01 0.30 19.08
C TYR A 251 -9.66 1.73 19.50
N LEU A 252 -9.18 2.50 18.53
CA LEU A 252 -8.81 3.90 18.71
C LEU A 252 -9.60 4.74 17.74
N SER A 253 -10.31 5.74 18.25
CA SER A 253 -10.88 6.80 17.42
C SER A 253 -9.82 7.86 17.16
N VAL A 254 -9.41 7.99 15.89
CA VAL A 254 -8.36 8.91 15.45
C VAL A 254 -8.96 10.06 14.65
N TYR A 255 -8.52 11.26 14.97
CA TYR A 255 -8.85 12.50 14.30
C TYR A 255 -7.70 12.95 13.39
N PHE A 256 -8.04 13.39 12.18
CA PHE A 256 -7.10 13.97 11.23
C PHE A 256 -7.54 15.39 10.87
N LYS A 257 -6.83 16.41 11.38
CA LYS A 257 -7.11 17.82 11.12
C LYS A 257 -7.35 18.15 9.62
N PRO A 258 -6.59 17.60 8.65
CA PRO A 258 -6.82 17.90 7.23
C PRO A 258 -8.10 17.33 6.62
N ILE A 259 -8.78 16.39 7.30
CA ILE A 259 -9.96 15.66 6.79
C ILE A 259 -11.28 16.21 7.38
N GLY A 260 -11.20 17.21 8.26
CA GLY A 260 -12.36 17.80 8.92
C GLY A 260 -12.70 17.09 10.24
N GLU A 261 -13.94 17.23 10.71
CA GLU A 261 -14.40 16.85 12.07
C GLU A 261 -14.61 15.35 12.28
N ARG A 262 -14.40 14.53 11.25
CA ARG A 262 -14.67 13.10 11.30
C ARG A 262 -13.63 12.33 12.11
N PHE A 263 -14.11 11.41 12.94
CA PHE A 263 -13.28 10.39 13.58
C PHE A 263 -13.25 9.09 12.78
N PHE A 264 -12.10 8.45 12.78
CA PHE A 264 -11.88 7.17 12.13
C PHE A 264 -11.49 6.13 13.17
N THR A 265 -12.23 5.03 13.23
CA THR A 265 -11.96 3.94 14.15
C THR A 265 -10.93 2.99 13.54
N TYR A 266 -9.89 2.67 14.30
CA TYR A 266 -8.84 1.74 13.90
C TYR A 266 -8.57 0.71 15.00
N PRO A 267 -8.33 -0.57 14.66
CA PRO A 267 -7.74 -1.52 15.60
C PRO A 267 -6.33 -1.07 16.04
N LEU A 268 -5.94 -1.38 17.27
CA LEU A 268 -4.61 -1.07 17.81
C LEU A 268 -3.46 -1.58 16.91
N SER A 269 -3.64 -2.75 16.29
CA SER A 269 -2.67 -3.34 15.36
C SER A 269 -2.36 -2.47 14.13
N CYS A 270 -3.25 -1.52 13.79
CA CYS A 270 -3.12 -0.59 12.66
C CYS A 270 -2.47 0.75 13.04
N ILE A 271 -2.21 0.99 14.32
CA ILE A 271 -1.67 2.24 14.88
C ILE A 271 -0.21 2.06 15.27
N ARG A 272 0.58 3.13 15.25
CA ARG A 272 1.95 3.18 15.77
C ARG A 272 2.13 4.40 16.66
N SER A 273 2.74 4.21 17.83
CA SER A 273 3.06 5.30 18.78
C SER A 273 4.23 6.14 18.29
N GLN A 274 5.13 5.56 17.49
CA GLN A 274 6.35 6.19 17.00
C GLN A 274 6.47 6.11 15.47
N PRO A 275 7.21 7.03 14.83
CA PRO A 275 7.54 6.90 13.42
C PRO A 275 8.47 5.70 13.19
N VAL A 276 8.69 5.36 11.93
CA VAL A 276 9.61 4.26 11.56
C VAL A 276 11.02 4.54 12.07
N GLN A 277 11.59 3.59 12.81
CA GLN A 277 12.95 3.66 13.32
C GLN A 277 13.90 2.90 12.38
N TYR A 278 14.93 3.56 11.87
CA TYR A 278 15.92 2.95 10.97
C TYR A 278 17.14 2.45 11.75
N PHE A 279 17.69 1.31 11.31
CA PHE A 279 18.90 0.73 11.88
C PHE A 279 19.92 0.43 10.78
N ALA A 280 21.20 0.58 11.12
CA ALA A 280 22.30 0.13 10.28
C ALA A 280 22.17 -1.38 10.00
N ARG A 281 22.54 -1.79 8.78
CA ARG A 281 22.36 -3.16 8.29
C ARG A 281 23.65 -3.69 7.68
N MET A 282 23.98 -4.94 8.00
CA MET A 282 25.14 -5.66 7.45
C MET A 282 24.76 -6.66 6.34
N ASP A 283 23.50 -7.11 6.28
CA ASP A 283 22.99 -8.18 5.40
C ASP A 283 22.03 -7.69 4.30
N SER A 284 22.29 -6.51 3.71
CA SER A 284 21.43 -5.89 2.70
C SER A 284 21.17 -6.78 1.48
N GLU A 285 22.14 -7.60 1.08
CA GLU A 285 22.06 -8.49 -0.08
C GLU A 285 21.01 -9.60 0.10
N SER A 286 20.89 -10.19 1.29
CA SER A 286 19.90 -11.25 1.55
C SER A 286 18.47 -10.74 1.33
N VAL A 287 18.20 -9.53 1.82
CA VAL A 287 16.89 -8.90 1.76
C VAL A 287 16.55 -8.44 0.36
N LEU A 288 17.55 -7.90 -0.34
CA LEU A 288 17.42 -7.58 -1.75
C LEU A 288 17.09 -8.83 -2.57
N ASN A 289 17.82 -9.94 -2.37
CA ASN A 289 17.59 -11.19 -3.07
C ASN A 289 16.19 -11.76 -2.80
N SER A 290 15.74 -11.71 -1.54
CA SER A 290 14.36 -12.10 -1.19
C SER A 290 13.33 -11.21 -1.89
N PHE A 291 13.50 -9.89 -1.84
CA PHE A 291 12.58 -8.94 -2.47
C PHE A 291 12.50 -9.16 -3.98
N ILE A 292 13.65 -9.29 -4.65
CA ILE A 292 13.72 -9.46 -6.10
C ILE A 292 13.16 -10.81 -6.54
N SER A 293 13.34 -11.87 -5.74
CA SER A 293 12.69 -13.16 -5.98
C SER A 293 11.17 -13.03 -5.99
N ASP A 294 10.61 -12.40 -4.96
CA ASP A 294 9.16 -12.16 -4.86
C ASP A 294 8.65 -11.24 -5.97
N LEU A 295 9.40 -10.18 -6.28
CA LEU A 295 9.07 -9.24 -7.35
C LEU A 295 9.03 -9.95 -8.71
N LYS A 296 10.04 -10.76 -9.06
CA LYS A 296 10.05 -11.53 -10.32
C LYS A 296 8.89 -12.53 -10.39
N CYS A 297 8.53 -13.16 -9.27
CA CYS A 297 7.39 -14.07 -9.21
C CYS A 297 6.05 -13.35 -9.46
N LYS A 298 5.85 -12.19 -8.81
CA LYS A 298 4.60 -11.41 -8.89
C LYS A 298 4.49 -10.50 -10.11
N PHE A 299 5.62 -10.24 -10.78
CA PHE A 299 5.74 -9.34 -11.92
C PHE A 299 6.36 -10.05 -13.13
N SER A 300 5.86 -11.24 -13.46
CA SER A 300 6.27 -12.00 -14.65
C SER A 300 5.59 -11.53 -15.94
N HIS A 301 4.46 -10.81 -15.82
CA HIS A 301 3.68 -10.30 -16.95
C HIS A 301 3.20 -8.87 -16.70
N LEU A 302 3.15 -8.09 -17.77
CA LEU A 302 2.63 -6.73 -17.83
C LEU A 302 1.58 -6.67 -18.93
N CYS A 303 0.31 -6.49 -18.55
CA CYS A 303 -0.83 -6.49 -19.47
C CYS A 303 -0.85 -7.73 -20.40
N GLY A 304 -0.62 -8.92 -19.84
CA GLY A 304 -0.56 -10.17 -20.61
C GLY A 304 0.76 -10.43 -21.36
N PHE A 305 1.63 -9.43 -21.49
CA PHE A 305 2.94 -9.60 -22.13
C PHE A 305 3.98 -10.10 -21.13
N PRO A 306 4.77 -11.14 -21.45
CA PRO A 306 5.84 -11.61 -20.57
C PRO A 306 6.91 -10.52 -20.44
N VAL A 307 7.42 -10.34 -19.22
CA VAL A 307 8.51 -9.39 -18.95
C VAL A 307 9.71 -10.10 -18.34
N LYS A 308 10.90 -9.59 -18.63
CA LYS A 308 12.16 -10.09 -18.06
C LYS A 308 12.85 -8.97 -17.32
N MET A 309 13.30 -9.28 -16.10
CA MET A 309 14.04 -8.35 -15.25
C MET A 309 15.53 -8.69 -15.26
N THR A 310 16.36 -7.66 -15.39
CA THR A 310 17.82 -7.75 -15.40
C THR A 310 18.44 -6.69 -14.49
N SER A 311 19.61 -6.98 -13.89
CA SER A 311 20.44 -5.98 -13.20
C SER A 311 21.41 -5.26 -14.13
N LYS A 312 21.57 -5.75 -15.37
CA LYS A 312 22.38 -5.07 -16.39
C LYS A 312 21.62 -3.88 -16.94
N ALA A 313 22.27 -2.73 -17.00
CA ALA A 313 21.70 -1.55 -17.63
C ALA A 313 21.33 -1.84 -19.10
N LEU A 314 20.13 -1.44 -19.51
CA LEU A 314 19.61 -1.66 -20.86
C LEU A 314 19.90 -0.48 -21.81
N TYR A 315 20.77 0.45 -21.42
CA TYR A 315 21.23 1.50 -22.33
C TYR A 315 22.09 0.89 -23.44
N ALA A 316 22.07 1.52 -24.62
CA ALA A 316 23.04 1.24 -25.66
C ALA A 316 24.44 1.55 -25.10
N THR A 317 25.14 0.52 -24.66
CA THR A 317 26.58 0.59 -24.51
C THR A 317 27.12 0.59 -25.93
N GLN A 318 27.51 1.77 -26.44
CA GLN A 318 28.46 1.76 -27.54
C GLN A 318 29.69 1.06 -26.99
N GLU A 319 29.93 -0.18 -27.41
CA GLU A 319 31.24 -0.78 -27.25
C GLU A 319 32.21 0.16 -27.96
N LEU A 320 32.99 0.91 -27.18
CA LEU A 320 34.11 1.68 -27.67
C LEU A 320 35.13 0.68 -28.22
N SER A 321 35.02 0.38 -29.51
CA SER A 321 36.01 -0.39 -30.23
C SER A 321 37.33 0.37 -30.17
N ARG A 322 38.31 -0.19 -29.46
CA ARG A 322 39.69 0.31 -29.53
C ARG A 322 40.20 0.09 -30.95
N ALA A 323 40.78 1.13 -31.53
CA ALA A 323 41.45 1.03 -32.83
C ALA A 323 42.54 -0.05 -32.77
N PRO A 324 42.70 -0.88 -33.82
CA PRO A 324 43.84 -1.78 -33.93
C PRO A 324 45.13 -0.98 -33.90
N THR A 325 46.15 -1.53 -33.24
CA THR A 325 47.50 -0.92 -33.15
C THR A 325 48.29 -1.13 -34.42
#